data_AF-A0A2V8WZC1-F1
#
_entry.id   AF-A0A2V8WZC1-F1
#
_cell.length_a   1.000
_cell.length_b   1.000
_cell.length_c   1.000
_cell.angle_alpha   90.00
_cell.angle_beta   90.00
_cell.angle_gamma   90.00
#
_symmetry.space_group_name_H-M   'P 1'
#
loop_
_entity.id
_entity.type
_entity.pdbx_description
1 polymer ?
#
loop_
_entity_poly.entity_id
_entity_poly.type
_entity_poly.pdbx_seq_one_letter_code
_entity_poly.pdbx_strand_id
1 'polypeptide(L)'
;MGTLPAHRRLRRRWRGRCTKRASRFVRFPRLEKMDFKMDNELERTLSRFRQAVLEFVGTVETSANFPRESFLAKVGNSLAEVYASALRLPLVEPDTPETNDAPFRTQEWGTLFNSLREKIGSHDGYWTVFDSTDKCDLVQGSLAGDISEIYSDLKDALLILQAGAPDRDSLCALGQTHARSPRSYPRPSC
;
A
#
# COMPACT_ATOMS: atom_id res chain seq x y z
N MET A 1 -43.48 34.54 37.17
CA MET A 1 -43.13 35.27 38.42
C MET A 1 -42.94 34.24 39.52
N GLY A 2 -41.81 34.24 40.22
CA GLY A 2 -41.60 33.40 41.42
C GLY A 2 -40.23 32.71 41.55
N THR A 3 -39.20 33.51 41.84
CA THR A 3 -38.06 33.28 42.76
C THR A 3 -37.39 31.89 42.93
N LEU A 4 -36.05 31.91 42.73
CA LEU A 4 -35.01 31.01 43.26
C LEU A 4 -35.09 30.80 44.79
N PRO A 5 -34.47 29.73 45.32
CA PRO A 5 -33.21 29.97 46.03
C PRO A 5 -32.07 28.97 45.75
N ALA A 6 -30.88 29.46 46.04
CA ALA A 6 -29.57 28.85 45.84
C ALA A 6 -29.26 27.70 46.82
N HIS A 7 -28.50 26.69 46.35
CA HIS A 7 -27.57 25.98 47.22
C HIS A 7 -26.21 25.77 46.54
N ARG A 8 -25.19 26.04 47.35
CA ARG A 8 -23.77 26.11 47.07
C ARG A 8 -23.10 24.73 47.08
N ARG A 9 -22.09 24.62 46.20
CA ARG A 9 -20.80 23.91 46.34
C ARG A 9 -20.83 22.38 46.44
N LEU A 10 -20.15 21.73 45.48
CA LEU A 10 -18.85 21.08 45.70
C LEU A 10 -18.15 20.83 44.35
N ARG A 11 -17.23 21.74 44.00
CA ARG A 11 -16.23 21.54 42.95
C ARG A 11 -15.19 20.56 43.49
N ARG A 12 -15.18 19.31 43.02
CA ARG A 12 -14.01 18.43 43.19
C ARG A 12 -13.02 18.67 42.06
N ARG A 13 -12.03 19.48 42.42
CA ARG A 13 -10.84 19.84 41.68
C ARG A 13 -9.93 18.61 41.57
N TRP A 14 -9.92 17.93 40.42
CA TRP A 14 -8.86 16.97 40.10
C TRP A 14 -7.60 17.73 39.71
N ARG A 15 -6.67 17.87 40.66
CA ARG A 15 -5.26 18.20 40.37
C ARG A 15 -4.49 16.88 40.29
N GLY A 16 -4.44 16.29 39.10
CA GLY A 16 -3.49 15.24 38.77
C GLY A 16 -2.13 15.85 38.47
N ARG A 17 -1.20 15.70 39.41
CA ARG A 17 0.18 16.16 39.35
C ARG A 17 0.98 15.14 38.54
N CYS A 18 1.08 15.30 37.23
CA CYS A 18 1.94 14.44 36.41
C CYS A 18 3.38 14.96 36.55
N THR A 19 4.13 14.31 37.45
CA THR A 19 5.54 14.57 37.72
C THR A 19 6.37 14.32 36.47
N LYS A 20 7.07 15.36 35.99
CA LYS A 20 8.11 15.26 34.96
C LYS A 20 9.17 14.27 35.43
N ARG A 21 9.13 13.04 34.91
CA ARG A 21 10.24 12.10 35.04
C ARG A 21 11.27 12.53 34.00
N ALA A 22 12.38 13.11 34.47
CA ALA A 22 13.52 13.44 33.65
C ALA A 22 14.08 12.15 33.05
N SER A 23 13.75 11.88 31.79
CA SER A 23 14.42 10.88 30.98
C SER A 23 15.86 11.32 30.82
N ARG A 24 16.80 10.48 31.28
CA ARG A 24 18.22 10.67 31.00
C ARG A 24 18.39 10.82 29.49
N PHE A 25 18.87 11.97 29.08
CA PHE A 25 19.31 12.24 27.72
C PHE A 25 20.49 11.29 27.47
N VAL A 26 20.22 10.18 26.77
CA VAL A 26 21.29 9.34 26.24
C VAL A 26 21.97 10.21 25.18
N ARG A 27 23.20 10.66 25.48
CA ARG A 27 24.04 11.27 24.45
C ARG A 27 24.33 10.19 23.41
N PHE A 28 23.66 10.29 22.28
CA PHE A 28 24.04 9.52 21.10
C PHE A 28 25.43 9.99 20.65
N PRO A 29 26.38 9.07 20.39
CA PRO A 29 27.67 9.45 19.87
C PRO A 29 27.52 10.13 18.50
N ARG A 30 28.31 11.19 18.34
CA ARG A 30 28.46 12.05 17.16
C ARG A 30 28.59 11.20 15.87
N LEU A 31 27.59 11.28 14.99
CA LEU A 31 27.58 10.72 13.64
C LEU A 31 28.58 11.49 12.76
N GLU A 32 29.85 11.06 12.73
CA GLU A 32 30.81 11.62 11.78
C GLU A 32 31.54 10.57 10.93
N LYS A 33 31.18 9.27 11.04
CA LYS A 33 31.78 8.19 10.21
C LYS A 33 30.83 7.01 9.89
N MET A 34 29.62 7.27 9.37
CA MET A 34 28.71 6.21 8.89
C MET A 34 28.20 6.36 7.44
N ASP A 35 28.53 7.44 6.72
CA ASP A 35 27.90 7.73 5.42
C ASP A 35 28.25 6.73 4.30
N PHE A 36 29.53 6.42 4.09
CA PHE A 36 29.93 5.74 2.85
C PHE A 36 29.48 4.27 2.72
N LYS A 37 29.14 3.61 3.83
CA LYS A 37 28.71 2.19 3.84
C LYS A 37 27.19 2.05 3.86
N MET A 38 26.48 3.03 4.43
CA MET A 38 25.02 3.07 4.48
C MET A 38 24.44 3.30 3.07
N ASP A 39 25.06 4.21 2.31
CA ASP A 39 24.64 4.54 0.95
C ASP A 39 24.73 3.33 0.01
N ASN A 40 25.79 2.52 0.12
CA ASN A 40 25.96 1.36 -0.76
C ASN A 40 24.96 0.23 -0.46
N GLU A 41 24.63 0.00 0.82
CA GLU A 41 23.65 -1.03 1.18
C GLU A 41 22.21 -0.62 0.85
N LEU A 42 21.89 0.67 1.06
CA LEU A 42 20.61 1.24 0.67
C LEU A 42 20.42 1.16 -0.85
N GLU A 43 21.41 1.61 -1.64
CA GLU A 43 21.36 1.54 -3.09
C GLU A 43 21.21 0.10 -3.61
N ARG A 44 21.90 -0.87 -3.01
CA ARG A 44 21.71 -2.29 -3.34
C ARG A 44 20.32 -2.79 -3.02
N THR A 45 19.77 -2.39 -1.88
CA THR A 45 18.43 -2.79 -1.44
C THR A 45 17.37 -2.21 -2.37
N LEU A 46 17.47 -0.92 -2.69
CA LEU A 46 16.58 -0.24 -3.64
C LEU A 46 16.70 -0.83 -5.05
N SER A 47 17.92 -1.08 -5.52
CA SER A 47 18.18 -1.70 -6.81
C SER A 47 17.55 -3.10 -6.89
N ARG A 48 17.68 -3.91 -5.84
CA ARG A 48 17.08 -5.25 -5.79
C ARG A 48 15.55 -5.18 -5.81
N PHE A 49 14.95 -4.30 -5.01
CA PHE A 49 13.49 -4.11 -5.01
C PHE A 49 13.01 -3.65 -6.39
N ARG A 50 13.66 -2.64 -6.98
CA ARG A 50 13.34 -2.14 -8.32
C ARG A 50 13.43 -3.24 -9.38
N GLN A 51 14.46 -4.08 -9.34
CA GLN A 51 14.62 -5.19 -10.28
C GLN A 51 13.49 -6.21 -10.14
N ALA A 52 13.14 -6.61 -8.91
CA ALA A 52 12.03 -7.53 -8.67
C ALA A 52 10.69 -6.97 -9.17
N VAL A 53 10.46 -5.67 -8.96
CA VAL A 53 9.27 -4.97 -9.47
C VAL A 53 9.23 -4.95 -11.01
N LEU A 54 10.35 -4.63 -11.67
CA LEU A 54 10.45 -4.65 -13.13
C LEU A 54 10.17 -6.05 -13.70
N GLU A 55 10.66 -7.10 -13.05
CA GLU A 55 10.41 -8.49 -13.46
C GLU A 55 8.95 -8.88 -13.31
N PHE A 56 8.31 -8.51 -12.19
CA PHE A 56 6.87 -8.74 -11.99
C PHE A 56 6.04 -8.00 -13.04
N VAL A 57 6.24 -6.68 -13.18
CA VAL A 57 5.53 -5.83 -14.16
C VAL A 57 5.71 -6.38 -15.57
N GLY A 58 6.94 -6.68 -15.97
CA GLY A 58 7.23 -7.25 -17.29
C GLY A 58 6.60 -8.63 -17.51
N THR A 59 6.52 -9.46 -16.47
CA THR A 59 5.83 -10.77 -16.53
C THR A 59 4.33 -10.59 -16.79
N VAL A 60 3.70 -9.62 -16.13
CA VAL A 60 2.27 -9.31 -16.32
C VAL A 60 2.00 -8.74 -17.71
N GLU A 61 2.81 -7.78 -18.17
CA GLU A 61 2.70 -7.18 -19.51
C GLU A 61 2.88 -8.20 -20.64
N THR A 62 3.72 -9.21 -20.42
CA THR A 62 3.99 -10.27 -21.40
C THR A 62 3.21 -11.56 -21.12
N SER A 63 2.14 -11.51 -20.31
CA SER A 63 1.32 -12.66 -19.93
C SER A 63 0.79 -13.48 -21.11
N ALA A 64 0.51 -12.83 -22.24
CA ALA A 64 0.09 -13.48 -23.49
C ALA A 64 1.11 -14.51 -24.01
N ASN A 65 2.41 -14.31 -23.75
CA ASN A 65 3.51 -15.10 -24.30
C ASN A 65 3.73 -16.44 -23.59
N PHE A 66 3.08 -16.68 -22.45
CA PHE A 66 3.31 -17.88 -21.63
C PHE A 66 2.06 -18.75 -21.56
N PRO A 67 2.16 -20.09 -21.50
CA PRO A 67 1.04 -20.92 -21.06
C PRO A 67 0.57 -20.54 -19.64
N ARG A 68 -0.70 -20.79 -19.30
CA ARG A 68 -1.30 -20.41 -18.00
C ARG A 68 -0.44 -20.84 -16.80
N GLU A 69 -0.02 -22.10 -16.75
CA GLU A 69 0.75 -22.64 -15.63
C GLU A 69 2.13 -21.97 -15.50
N SER A 70 2.80 -21.76 -16.64
CA SER A 70 4.08 -21.05 -16.68
C SER A 70 3.94 -19.58 -16.27
N PHE A 71 2.85 -18.93 -16.67
CA PHE A 71 2.51 -17.58 -16.24
C PHE A 71 2.31 -17.51 -14.73
N LEU A 72 1.46 -18.37 -14.17
CA LEU A 72 1.19 -18.42 -12.73
C LEU A 72 2.45 -18.70 -11.91
N ALA A 73 3.30 -19.64 -12.36
CA ALA A 73 4.56 -19.92 -11.70
C ALA A 73 5.52 -18.71 -11.73
N LYS A 74 5.60 -18.00 -12.87
CA LYS A 74 6.42 -16.77 -13.00
C LYS A 74 5.90 -15.62 -12.14
N VAL A 75 4.58 -15.44 -12.08
CA VAL A 75 3.93 -14.45 -11.21
C VAL A 75 4.20 -14.77 -9.74
N GLY A 76 4.00 -16.02 -9.33
CA GLY A 76 4.26 -16.45 -7.94
C GLY A 76 5.71 -16.20 -7.52
N ASN A 77 6.67 -16.56 -8.37
CA ASN A 77 8.09 -16.33 -8.10
C ASN A 77 8.46 -14.84 -8.04
N SER A 78 7.96 -14.03 -8.98
CA SER A 78 8.25 -12.59 -8.99
C SER A 78 7.59 -11.86 -7.84
N LEU A 79 6.36 -12.22 -7.44
CA LEU A 79 5.71 -11.70 -6.24
C LEU A 79 6.48 -12.04 -4.96
N ALA A 80 7.00 -13.27 -4.85
CA ALA A 80 7.82 -13.66 -3.70
C ALA A 80 9.09 -12.81 -3.60
N GLU A 81 9.78 -12.53 -4.72
CA GLU A 81 10.95 -11.65 -4.73
C GLU A 81 10.60 -10.19 -4.44
N VAL A 82 9.49 -9.68 -4.98
CA VAL A 82 8.99 -8.33 -4.65
C VAL A 82 8.75 -8.22 -3.15
N TYR A 83 8.04 -9.17 -2.56
CA TYR A 83 7.75 -9.16 -1.13
C TYR A 83 9.04 -9.27 -0.28
N ALA A 84 9.92 -10.22 -0.61
CA ALA A 84 11.17 -10.42 0.12
C ALA A 84 12.13 -9.22 0.03
N SER A 85 12.13 -8.50 -1.08
CA SER A 85 12.93 -7.27 -1.25
C SER A 85 12.26 -6.06 -0.58
N ALA A 86 10.93 -5.97 -0.60
CA ALA A 86 10.16 -4.93 0.09
C ALA A 86 10.42 -4.93 1.60
N LEU A 87 10.49 -6.11 2.22
CA LEU A 87 10.78 -6.24 3.66
C LEU A 87 12.14 -5.68 4.09
N ARG A 88 13.06 -5.44 3.15
CA ARG A 88 14.38 -4.86 3.42
C ARG A 88 14.42 -3.36 3.23
N LEU A 89 13.38 -2.77 2.64
CA LEU A 89 13.30 -1.32 2.46
C LEU A 89 13.36 -0.61 3.82
N PRO A 90 14.08 0.52 3.93
CA PRO A 90 14.06 1.29 5.16
C PRO A 90 12.64 1.81 5.42
N LEU A 91 12.30 1.96 6.70
CA LEU A 91 11.09 2.67 7.07
C LEU A 91 11.23 4.13 6.63
N VAL A 92 10.31 4.60 5.81
CA VAL A 92 10.23 6.00 5.37
C VAL A 92 8.92 6.56 5.90
N GLU A 93 9.01 7.66 6.63
CA GLU A 93 7.84 8.46 6.98
C GLU A 93 7.50 9.35 5.78
N PRO A 94 6.23 9.41 5.35
CA PRO A 94 5.85 10.32 4.28
C PRO A 94 6.03 11.77 4.74
N ASP A 95 6.65 12.60 3.89
CA ASP A 95 6.89 14.03 4.18
C ASP A 95 5.59 14.83 4.35
N THR A 96 4.47 14.31 3.86
CA THR A 96 3.15 14.90 3.95
C THR A 96 2.13 13.89 4.47
N PRO A 97 1.18 14.29 5.34
CA PRO A 97 0.15 13.40 5.89
C PRO A 97 -0.94 13.01 4.87
N GLU A 98 -0.89 13.57 3.67
CA GLU A 98 -1.88 13.36 2.61
C GLU A 98 -1.44 12.20 1.71
N THR A 99 -2.10 11.05 1.85
CA THR A 99 -2.00 9.97 0.87
C THR A 99 -2.68 10.44 -0.41
N ASN A 100 -1.94 10.50 -1.52
CA ASN A 100 -2.55 10.78 -2.81
C ASN A 100 -3.30 9.53 -3.28
N ASP A 101 -4.57 9.43 -2.91
CA ASP A 101 -5.50 8.43 -3.44
C ASP A 101 -5.92 8.79 -4.88
N ALA A 102 -4.94 9.09 -5.75
CA ALA A 102 -5.21 9.43 -7.13
C ALA A 102 -6.12 8.34 -7.73
N PRO A 103 -7.27 8.72 -8.32
CA PRO A 103 -8.22 7.75 -8.82
C PRO A 103 -7.52 6.92 -9.90
N PHE A 104 -7.39 5.66 -9.57
CA PHE A 104 -7.00 4.57 -10.42
C PHE A 104 -7.49 4.74 -11.86
N ARG A 105 -6.65 4.33 -12.82
CA ARG A 105 -7.03 4.20 -14.23
C ARG A 105 -7.95 3.00 -14.39
N THR A 106 -9.20 3.14 -13.94
CA THR A 106 -10.21 2.07 -13.85
C THR A 106 -10.40 1.34 -15.18
N GLN A 107 -10.22 2.03 -16.31
CA GLN A 107 -10.30 1.42 -17.63
C GLN A 107 -9.10 0.52 -17.95
N GLU A 108 -7.87 0.98 -17.71
CA GLU A 108 -6.65 0.20 -17.96
C GLU A 108 -6.62 -1.04 -17.06
N TRP A 109 -6.99 -0.88 -15.79
CA TRP A 109 -7.16 -2.01 -14.90
C TRP A 109 -8.27 -2.95 -15.35
N GLY A 110 -9.44 -2.44 -15.76
CA GLY A 110 -10.54 -3.29 -16.21
C GLY A 110 -10.13 -4.15 -17.40
N THR A 111 -9.38 -3.59 -18.34
CA THR A 111 -8.79 -4.33 -19.46
C THR A 111 -7.79 -5.39 -18.98
N LEU A 112 -6.87 -5.02 -18.09
CA LEU A 112 -5.88 -5.95 -17.53
C LEU A 112 -6.54 -7.09 -16.75
N PHE A 113 -7.45 -6.76 -15.83
CA PHE A 113 -8.23 -7.69 -15.04
C PHE A 113 -8.93 -8.71 -15.91
N ASN A 114 -9.66 -8.26 -16.94
CA ASN A 114 -10.36 -9.17 -17.85
C ASN A 114 -9.39 -10.06 -18.61
N SER A 115 -8.27 -9.53 -19.10
CA SER A 115 -7.25 -10.31 -19.80
C SER A 115 -6.62 -11.37 -18.90
N LEU A 116 -6.28 -11.02 -17.66
CA LEU A 116 -5.72 -11.95 -16.68
C LEU A 116 -6.75 -12.99 -16.26
N ARG A 117 -8.01 -12.60 -16.08
CA ARG A 117 -9.10 -13.51 -15.74
C ARG A 117 -9.33 -14.55 -16.82
N GLU A 118 -9.31 -14.15 -18.09
CA GLU A 118 -9.36 -15.08 -19.23
C GLU A 118 -8.16 -16.02 -19.25
N LYS A 119 -6.95 -15.51 -18.97
CA LYS A 119 -5.71 -16.29 -18.93
C LYS A 119 -5.71 -17.36 -17.83
N ILE A 120 -6.16 -16.98 -16.64
CA ILE A 120 -6.19 -17.82 -15.43
C ILE A 120 -7.37 -18.80 -15.50
N GLY A 121 -8.50 -18.37 -16.06
CA GLY A 121 -9.70 -19.17 -16.27
C GLY A 121 -10.28 -19.67 -14.94
N SER A 122 -10.54 -20.98 -14.85
CA SER A 122 -11.18 -21.61 -13.68
C SER A 122 -10.41 -21.51 -12.36
N HIS A 123 -9.16 -21.04 -12.38
CA HIS A 123 -8.29 -20.90 -11.20
C HIS A 123 -8.32 -19.48 -10.61
N ASP A 124 -9.13 -18.58 -11.18
CA ASP A 124 -9.17 -17.17 -10.76
C ASP A 124 -9.80 -17.00 -9.37
N GLY A 125 -10.88 -17.73 -9.09
CA GLY A 125 -11.59 -17.63 -7.82
C GLY A 125 -10.92 -18.42 -6.70
N TYR A 126 -10.82 -17.81 -5.52
CA TYR A 126 -10.41 -18.50 -4.30
C TYR A 126 -11.24 -18.05 -3.09
N TRP A 127 -11.31 -18.90 -2.07
CA TRP A 127 -11.96 -18.56 -0.81
C TRP A 127 -10.94 -17.95 0.14
N THR A 128 -11.23 -16.77 0.68
CA THR A 128 -10.40 -16.19 1.73
C THR A 128 -10.67 -16.92 3.05
N VAL A 129 -9.62 -17.19 3.82
CA VAL A 129 -9.77 -17.88 5.11
C VAL A 129 -10.53 -16.95 6.05
N PHE A 130 -11.68 -17.45 6.50
CA PHE A 130 -12.60 -16.75 7.37
C PHE A 130 -12.37 -17.16 8.83
N ASP A 131 -12.50 -16.20 9.75
CA ASP A 131 -12.57 -16.53 11.17
C ASP A 131 -13.87 -17.28 11.45
N SER A 132 -13.77 -18.51 11.93
CA SER A 132 -14.92 -19.35 12.30
C SER A 132 -15.90 -18.71 13.30
N THR A 133 -15.52 -17.61 13.95
CA THR A 133 -16.34 -16.88 14.93
C THR A 133 -17.16 -15.74 14.32
N ASP A 134 -16.84 -15.28 13.11
CA ASP A 134 -17.65 -14.30 12.40
C ASP A 134 -18.86 -14.97 11.74
N LYS A 135 -19.97 -14.23 11.56
CA LYS A 135 -21.20 -14.73 10.91
C LYS A 135 -21.37 -14.26 9.46
N CYS A 136 -20.36 -13.59 8.92
CA CYS A 136 -20.37 -13.04 7.57
C CYS A 136 -20.32 -14.14 6.51
N ASP A 137 -20.87 -13.81 5.35
CA ASP A 137 -20.80 -14.66 4.16
C ASP A 137 -19.35 -14.86 3.70
N LEU A 138 -19.09 -16.04 3.12
CA LEU A 138 -17.80 -16.40 2.54
C LEU A 138 -17.39 -15.34 1.49
N VAL A 139 -16.25 -14.69 1.71
CA VAL A 139 -15.70 -13.74 0.75
C VAL A 139 -14.89 -14.50 -0.30
N GLN A 140 -15.30 -14.35 -1.55
CA GLN A 140 -14.58 -14.90 -2.70
C GLN A 140 -13.60 -13.85 -3.24
N GLY A 141 -12.31 -14.19 -3.27
CA GLY A 141 -11.25 -13.41 -3.90
C GLY A 141 -11.07 -13.76 -5.38
N SER A 142 -10.38 -12.90 -6.12
CA SER A 142 -10.00 -13.12 -7.51
C SER A 142 -8.50 -12.88 -7.68
N LEU A 143 -7.78 -13.90 -8.15
CA LEU A 143 -6.35 -13.83 -8.40
C LEU A 143 -6.03 -12.81 -9.50
N ALA A 144 -6.86 -12.73 -10.55
CA ALA A 144 -6.73 -11.69 -11.57
C ALA A 144 -6.92 -10.28 -10.99
N GLY A 145 -7.85 -10.12 -10.05
CA GLY A 145 -8.06 -8.88 -9.32
C GLY A 145 -6.82 -8.46 -8.55
N ASP A 146 -6.35 -9.34 -7.67
CA ASP A 146 -5.18 -9.09 -6.81
C ASP A 146 -3.93 -8.77 -7.64
N ILE A 147 -3.64 -9.55 -8.69
CA ILE A 147 -2.50 -9.31 -9.57
C ILE A 147 -2.62 -7.94 -10.26
N SER A 148 -3.82 -7.57 -10.72
CA SER A 148 -4.04 -6.31 -11.42
C SER A 148 -3.87 -5.10 -10.49
N GLU A 149 -4.31 -5.21 -9.23
CA GLU A 149 -4.11 -4.16 -8.22
C GLU A 149 -2.62 -3.97 -7.91
N ILE A 150 -1.91 -5.07 -7.59
CA ILE A 150 -0.46 -5.02 -7.31
C ILE A 150 0.31 -4.48 -8.52
N TYR A 151 -0.07 -4.89 -9.73
CA TYR A 151 0.53 -4.40 -10.98
C TYR A 151 0.41 -2.88 -11.08
N SER A 152 -0.79 -2.33 -10.85
CA SER A 152 -1.01 -0.89 -10.96
C SER A 152 -0.18 -0.10 -9.96
N ASP A 153 -0.19 -0.48 -8.68
CA ASP A 153 0.58 0.21 -7.64
C ASP A 153 2.08 0.24 -7.98
N LEU A 154 2.61 -0.90 -8.43
CA LEU A 154 4.02 -1.03 -8.78
C LEU A 154 4.38 -0.32 -10.10
N LYS A 155 3.49 -0.35 -11.10
CA LYS A 155 3.69 0.33 -12.37
C LYS A 155 3.72 1.84 -12.18
N ASP A 156 2.79 2.37 -11.38
CA ASP A 156 2.74 3.78 -11.05
C ASP A 156 4.01 4.21 -10.31
N ALA A 157 4.45 3.44 -9.31
CA ALA A 157 5.71 3.69 -8.61
C ALA A 157 6.92 3.74 -9.57
N LEU A 158 7.00 2.84 -10.55
CA LEU A 158 8.07 2.86 -11.56
C LEU A 158 8.02 4.11 -12.45
N LEU A 159 6.84 4.54 -12.86
CA LEU A 159 6.68 5.73 -13.70
C LEU A 159 7.13 6.99 -12.95
N ILE A 160 6.80 7.09 -11.66
CA ILE A 160 7.23 8.18 -10.78
C ILE A 160 8.76 8.21 -10.68
N LEU A 161 9.39 7.05 -10.48
CA LEU A 161 10.85 6.95 -10.41
C LEU A 161 11.54 7.31 -11.74
N GLN A 162 10.94 6.98 -12.89
CA GLN A 162 11.48 7.27 -14.22
C GLN A 162 11.36 8.73 -14.62
N ALA A 163 10.26 9.39 -14.26
CA ALA A 163 10.04 10.81 -14.55
C ALA A 163 11.00 11.74 -13.78
N GLY A 164 11.70 11.21 -12.76
CA GLY A 164 12.28 12.02 -11.67
C GLY A 164 11.14 12.51 -10.78
N ALA A 165 11.35 12.59 -9.46
CA ALA A 165 10.30 12.92 -8.48
C ALA A 165 9.45 14.10 -8.98
N PRO A 166 8.23 13.86 -9.47
CA PRO A 166 7.44 14.93 -10.05
C PRO A 166 6.97 15.84 -8.92
N ASP A 167 6.80 17.12 -9.23
CA ASP A 167 5.95 17.98 -8.40
C ASP A 167 4.58 17.31 -8.24
N ARG A 168 3.96 17.44 -7.05
CA ARG A 168 2.73 16.73 -6.64
C ARG A 168 1.60 16.88 -7.66
N ASP A 169 1.55 18.04 -8.33
CA ASP A 169 0.55 18.37 -9.34
C ASP A 169 0.75 17.63 -10.68
N SER A 170 1.98 17.17 -10.95
CA SER A 170 2.30 16.36 -12.14
C SER A 170 1.85 14.91 -12.00
N LEU A 171 1.83 14.38 -10.77
CA LEU A 171 1.26 13.05 -10.46
C LEU A 171 -0.25 13.02 -10.73
N CYS A 172 -0.94 14.12 -10.38
CA CYS A 172 -2.33 14.35 -10.70
C CYS A 172 -2.56 14.42 -12.21
N ALA A 173 -1.72 15.14 -12.97
CA ALA A 173 -1.86 15.27 -14.42
C ALA A 173 -1.70 13.94 -15.19
N LEU A 174 -0.83 13.04 -14.72
CA LEU A 174 -0.66 11.68 -15.29
C LEU A 174 -1.86 10.76 -15.00
N GLY A 175 -2.63 11.03 -13.95
CA GLY A 175 -3.87 10.32 -13.60
C GLY A 175 -5.14 10.97 -14.19
N GLN A 176 -5.10 12.25 -14.59
CA GLN A 176 -6.28 13.03 -14.97
C GLN A 176 -6.69 12.91 -16.45
N THR A 177 -5.87 12.36 -17.35
CA THR A 177 -6.20 12.33 -18.78
C THR A 177 -7.35 11.38 -19.13
N HIS A 178 -7.71 10.43 -18.25
CA HIS A 178 -8.77 9.44 -18.52
C HIS A 178 -9.56 9.08 -17.26
N ALA A 179 -10.28 10.06 -16.70
CA ALA A 179 -11.08 9.88 -15.49
C ALA A 179 -12.54 9.49 -15.77
N ARG A 180 -12.99 8.35 -15.22
CA ARG A 180 -14.32 8.09 -14.61
C ARG A 180 -14.51 6.59 -14.29
N SER A 181 -14.47 6.19 -13.01
CA SER A 181 -15.52 5.35 -12.37
C SER A 181 -15.18 5.04 -10.91
N PRO A 182 -16.17 4.79 -10.02
CA PRO A 182 -15.97 4.64 -8.58
C PRO A 182 -15.62 3.20 -8.17
N ARG A 183 -14.78 3.09 -7.13
CA ARG A 183 -14.57 1.88 -6.35
C ARG A 183 -15.87 1.52 -5.61
N SER A 184 -16.37 0.32 -5.82
CA SER A 184 -17.28 -0.35 -4.89
C SER A 184 -17.28 -1.85 -5.15
N TYR A 185 -16.43 -2.59 -4.45
CA TYR A 185 -16.85 -3.92 -4.03
C TYR A 185 -17.97 -3.68 -2.99
N PRO A 186 -19.19 -4.20 -3.21
CA PRO A 186 -20.21 -4.13 -2.19
C PRO A 186 -19.67 -4.83 -0.94
N ARG A 187 -19.51 -4.08 0.15
CA ARG A 187 -19.43 -4.72 1.47
C ARG A 187 -20.79 -5.38 1.68
N PRO A 188 -20.87 -6.70 1.90
CA PRO A 188 -22.11 -7.26 2.42
C PRO A 188 -22.38 -6.57 3.76
N SER A 189 -23.50 -5.86 3.83
CA SER A 189 -24.00 -5.30 5.07
C SER A 189 -24.32 -6.46 5.99
N CYS A 190 -23.65 -6.53 7.14
CA CYS A 190 -24.17 -7.28 8.29
C CYS A 190 -25.37 -6.56 8.88
#